data_AF-A0A1J7I465-F1
#
_entry.id   AF-A0A1J7I465-F1
#
_cell.length_a   1.000
_cell.length_b   1.000
_cell.length_c   1.000
_cell.angle_alpha   90.00
_cell.angle_beta   90.00
_cell.angle_gamma   90.00
#
_symmetry.space_group_name_H-M   'P 1'
#
loop_
_entity.id
_entity.type
_entity.pdbx_description
1 polymer ?
#
loop_
_entity_poly.entity_id
_entity_poly.type
_entity_poly.pdbx_seq_one_letter_code
_entity_poly.pdbx_strand_id
1 'polypeptide(L)'
;ATYLILLEGPFQSVEDVRNAAGLTDPPEIMTGTAGPGDVTCFCRINEAAKAAILNYLVEDGSSFRPTFLQITQAAKALSDMSAAPFLGMDATLPQFRAPSADTIFRPRQDEYPVWYFFYGMLSDPEELSTILQLKDSNPKYRPAAVYGGELLSQRQLIDATPSSGSSIPTALGDAFRVENEKDEQSLRFSVTDKFDVVRCRMEMLDTGEIVNGLTFRY
;
A
#
# COMPACT_ATOMS: atom_id res chain seq x y z
N ALA A 1 5.78 7.78 10.94
CA ALA A 1 5.91 6.41 10.42
C ALA A 1 5.20 5.42 11.35
N THR A 2 5.04 4.17 10.91
CA THR A 2 4.52 3.05 11.71
C THR A 2 5.67 2.09 12.02
N TYR A 3 5.75 1.60 13.25
CA TYR A 3 6.76 0.65 13.71
C TYR A 3 6.14 -0.56 14.36
N LEU A 4 6.86 -1.67 14.31
CA LEU A 4 6.68 -2.81 15.19
C LEU A 4 7.79 -2.79 16.24
N ILE A 5 7.43 -2.86 17.51
CA ILE A 5 8.37 -3.15 18.59
C ILE A 5 8.26 -4.63 18.93
N LEU A 6 9.41 -5.33 18.99
CA LEU A 6 9.46 -6.71 19.46
C LEU A 6 9.18 -6.76 20.96
N LEU A 7 8.29 -7.66 21.39
CA LEU A 7 8.04 -7.91 22.81
C LEU A 7 9.17 -8.75 23.40
N GLU A 8 10.16 -8.06 23.97
CA GLU A 8 11.34 -8.66 24.57
C GLU A 8 11.86 -7.79 25.72
N GLY A 9 12.72 -8.37 26.58
CA GLY A 9 13.34 -7.66 27.69
C GLY A 9 12.30 -7.08 28.67
N PRO A 10 12.27 -5.76 28.91
CA PRO A 10 11.31 -5.09 29.79
C PRO A 10 9.91 -4.95 29.18
N PHE A 11 9.72 -5.25 27.89
CA PHE A 11 8.43 -5.16 27.20
C PHE A 11 7.92 -6.57 26.87
N GLN A 12 7.46 -7.32 27.87
CA GLN A 12 7.00 -8.70 27.65
C GLN A 12 5.53 -8.77 27.24
N SER A 13 4.80 -7.68 27.43
CA SER A 13 3.38 -7.59 27.16
C SER A 13 3.02 -6.28 26.47
N VAL A 14 1.83 -6.26 25.86
CA VAL A 14 1.20 -5.05 25.30
C VAL A 14 1.06 -3.96 26.34
N GLU A 15 0.80 -4.34 27.58
CA GLU A 15 0.58 -3.42 28.69
C GLU A 15 1.87 -2.67 29.04
N ASP A 16 3.02 -3.35 29.00
CA ASP A 16 4.32 -2.71 29.22
C ASP A 16 4.59 -1.65 28.15
N VAL A 17 4.31 -1.98 26.89
CA VAL A 17 4.45 -1.05 25.76
C VAL A 17 3.46 0.11 25.90
N ARG A 18 2.19 -0.17 26.24
CA ARG A 18 1.16 0.86 26.43
C ARG A 18 1.56 1.86 27.50
N ASN A 19 2.03 1.37 28.64
CA ASN A 19 2.43 2.19 29.78
C ASN A 19 3.65 3.04 29.43
N ALA A 20 4.70 2.44 28.86
CA ALA A 20 5.92 3.16 28.47
C ALA A 20 5.68 4.18 27.35
N ALA A 21 4.76 3.89 26.43
CA ALA A 21 4.38 4.79 25.34
C ALA A 21 3.36 5.87 25.74
N GLY A 22 2.77 5.78 26.93
CA GLY A 22 1.68 6.68 27.36
C GLY A 22 0.42 6.57 26.50
N LEU A 23 0.14 5.38 25.96
CA LEU A 23 -1.02 5.16 25.08
C LEU A 23 -2.30 4.96 25.91
N THR A 24 -3.41 5.54 25.44
CA THR A 24 -4.72 5.37 26.09
C THR A 24 -5.30 3.98 25.82
N ASP A 25 -5.17 3.51 24.58
CA ASP A 25 -5.63 2.20 24.14
C ASP A 25 -4.46 1.23 23.94
N PRO A 26 -4.66 -0.09 24.16
CA PRO A 26 -3.62 -1.08 23.93
C PRO A 26 -3.26 -1.14 22.43
N PRO A 27 -1.95 -1.12 22.08
CA PRO A 27 -1.53 -1.26 20.69
C PRO A 27 -1.88 -2.64 20.11
N GLU A 28 -2.05 -2.68 18.79
CA GLU A 28 -2.34 -3.89 18.03
C GLU A 28 -1.17 -4.89 18.13
N ILE A 29 -1.47 -6.16 18.48
CA ILE A 29 -0.49 -7.25 18.52
C ILE A 29 -0.39 -7.90 17.15
N MET A 30 0.84 -8.15 16.72
CA MET A 30 1.14 -9.02 15.59
C MET A 30 2.03 -10.17 16.05
N THR A 31 1.75 -11.39 15.60
CA THR A 31 2.60 -12.56 15.87
C THR A 31 3.38 -12.92 14.63
N GLY A 32 4.69 -13.11 14.78
CA GLY A 32 5.59 -13.62 13.75
C GLY A 32 6.21 -14.95 14.16
N THR A 33 6.56 -15.78 13.18
CA THR A 33 7.23 -17.07 13.42
C THR A 33 8.72 -16.89 13.13
N ALA A 34 9.58 -17.00 14.14
CA ALA A 34 11.04 -16.85 13.98
C ALA A 34 11.73 -18.16 13.57
N GLY A 35 11.05 -19.30 13.72
CA GLY A 35 11.52 -20.64 13.39
C GLY A 35 10.46 -21.70 13.75
N PRO A 36 10.75 -23.01 13.58
CA PRO A 36 9.79 -24.06 13.91
C PRO A 36 9.48 -24.07 15.42
N GLY A 37 8.34 -23.49 15.81
CA GLY A 37 7.81 -23.54 17.18
C GLY A 37 7.93 -22.25 18.00
N ASP A 38 8.78 -21.29 17.59
CA ASP A 38 8.96 -20.04 18.32
C ASP A 38 8.08 -18.91 17.75
N VAL A 39 7.08 -18.52 18.55
CA VAL A 39 6.22 -17.38 18.28
C VAL A 39 6.85 -16.14 18.88
N THR A 40 7.18 -15.18 18.03
CA THR A 40 7.59 -13.83 18.42
C THR A 40 6.39 -12.89 18.35
N CYS A 41 6.23 -12.03 19.35
CA CYS A 41 5.13 -11.09 19.42
C CYS A 41 5.65 -9.67 19.20
N PHE A 42 4.91 -8.88 18.42
CA PHE A 42 5.22 -7.50 18.12
C PHE A 42 4.02 -6.63 18.48
N CYS A 43 4.29 -5.38 18.87
CA CYS A 43 3.25 -4.36 19.02
C CYS A 43 3.41 -3.28 17.95
N ARG A 44 2.30 -2.89 17.34
CA ARG A 44 2.26 -1.79 16.38
C ARG A 44 2.17 -0.46 17.09
N ILE A 45 3.12 0.44 16.80
CA ILE A 45 3.23 1.77 17.40
C ILE A 45 3.48 2.84 16.34
N ASN A 46 3.19 4.09 16.67
CA ASN A 46 3.54 5.25 15.84
C ASN A 46 4.87 5.89 16.27
N GLU A 47 5.32 6.91 15.54
CA GLU A 47 6.56 7.65 15.85
C GLU A 47 6.57 8.24 17.26
N ALA A 48 5.45 8.82 17.70
CA ALA A 48 5.35 9.47 19.00
C ALA A 48 5.50 8.45 20.15
N ALA A 49 4.84 7.30 20.03
CA ALA A 49 4.96 6.19 20.97
C ALA A 49 6.39 5.62 21.00
N LYS A 50 7.05 5.48 19.85
CA LYS A 50 8.47 5.07 19.79
C LYS A 50 9.37 6.05 20.56
N ALA A 51 9.19 7.36 20.37
CA ALA A 51 9.95 8.37 21.09
C ALA A 51 9.68 8.31 22.61
N ALA A 52 8.41 8.13 23.02
CA ALA A 52 8.03 7.98 24.41
C ALA A 52 8.69 6.75 25.08
N ILE A 53 8.67 5.60 24.41
CA ILE A 53 9.32 4.37 24.91
C ILE A 53 10.83 4.56 25.08
N LEU A 54 11.49 5.23 24.12
CA LEU A 54 12.92 5.51 24.21
C LEU A 54 13.24 6.44 25.39
N ASN A 55 12.42 7.47 25.60
CA ASN A 55 12.57 8.37 26.75
C ASN A 55 12.34 7.64 28.08
N TYR A 56 11.32 6.79 28.15
CA TYR A 56 11.01 5.95 29.31
C TYR A 56 12.22 5.10 29.73
N LEU A 57 12.90 4.45 28.77
CA LEU A 57 14.08 3.62 29.07
C LEU A 57 15.27 4.45 29.58
N VAL A 58 15.44 5.67 29.06
CA VAL A 58 16.48 6.60 29.53
C VAL A 58 16.19 7.06 30.96
N GLU A 59 14.93 7.39 31.26
CA GLU A 59 14.49 7.81 32.59
C GLU A 59 14.62 6.68 33.63
N ASP A 60 14.32 5.44 33.24
CA ASP A 60 14.49 4.24 34.07
C ASP A 60 15.97 3.83 34.24
N GLY A 61 16.91 4.49 33.56
CA GLY A 61 18.33 4.16 33.59
C GLY A 61 18.65 2.80 32.94
N SER A 62 17.74 2.29 32.10
CA SER A 62 17.88 0.99 31.45
C SER A 62 18.90 1.05 30.31
N SER A 63 19.78 0.05 30.25
CA SER A 63 20.71 -0.15 29.13
C SER A 63 20.10 -0.97 27.99
N PHE A 64 18.85 -1.41 28.15
CA PHE A 64 18.15 -2.22 27.16
C PHE A 64 17.91 -1.43 25.87
N ARG A 65 18.09 -2.11 24.73
CA ARG A 65 17.87 -1.53 23.40
C ARG A 65 16.74 -2.27 22.71
N PRO A 66 15.54 -1.67 22.61
CA PRO A 66 14.41 -2.32 21.98
C PRO A 66 14.64 -2.47 20.48
N THR A 67 14.16 -3.59 19.93
CA THR A 67 14.13 -3.81 18.49
C THR A 67 12.90 -3.16 17.88
N PHE A 68 13.12 -2.13 17.05
CA PHE A 68 12.07 -1.49 16.25
C PHE A 68 12.22 -1.85 14.77
N LEU A 69 11.14 -2.35 14.17
CA LEU A 69 11.05 -2.59 12.73
C LEU A 69 10.12 -1.54 12.12
N GLN A 70 10.63 -0.72 11.20
CA GLN A 70 9.77 0.22 10.49
C GLN A 70 8.92 -0.55 9.47
N ILE A 71 7.60 -0.36 9.55
CA ILE A 71 6.70 -0.84 8.51
C ILE A 71 6.70 0.21 7.40
N THR A 72 7.15 -0.21 6.21
CA THR A 72 7.03 0.57 4.98
C THR A 72 5.95 -0.08 4.12
N GLN A 73 4.96 0.70 3.70
CA GLN A 73 3.82 0.21 2.93
C GLN A 73 3.37 1.32 2.00
N ALA A 74 3.02 0.96 0.76
CA ALA A 74 2.46 1.92 -0.19
C ALA A 74 1.18 2.54 0.37
N ALA A 75 1.07 3.87 0.34
CA ALA A 75 -0.08 4.56 0.92
C ALA A 75 -1.31 4.42 -0.01
N LYS A 76 -2.47 4.06 0.54
CA LYS A 76 -3.76 4.08 -0.18
C LYS A 76 -4.68 5.04 0.56
N ALA A 77 -4.86 6.25 0.03
CA ALA A 77 -5.65 7.32 0.63
C ALA A 77 -6.62 7.90 -0.40
N LEU A 78 -7.51 7.05 -0.91
CA LEU A 78 -8.48 7.42 -1.92
C LEU A 78 -9.55 8.33 -1.33
N SER A 79 -9.83 9.44 -2.00
CA SER A 79 -10.89 10.36 -1.60
C SER A 79 -12.25 9.82 -2.03
N ASP A 80 -13.25 9.90 -1.15
CA ASP A 80 -14.65 9.65 -1.50
C ASP A 80 -15.32 10.86 -2.17
N MET A 81 -14.74 12.06 -2.00
CA MET A 81 -15.32 13.33 -2.45
C MET A 81 -14.71 13.85 -3.74
N SER A 82 -13.62 13.23 -4.22
CA SER A 82 -12.94 13.64 -5.45
C SER A 82 -12.29 12.44 -6.14
N ALA A 83 -11.87 12.65 -7.39
CA ALA A 83 -11.11 11.62 -8.12
C ALA A 83 -9.74 11.32 -7.47
N ALA A 84 -9.20 12.22 -6.64
CA ALA A 84 -7.85 12.09 -6.10
C ALA A 84 -7.66 10.88 -5.15
N PRO A 85 -6.43 10.34 -5.09
CA PRO A 85 -5.36 10.53 -6.06
C PRO A 85 -5.65 9.74 -7.34
N PHE A 86 -5.34 10.32 -8.50
CA PHE A 86 -5.58 9.73 -9.82
C PHE A 86 -4.37 9.95 -10.73
N LEU A 87 -3.94 8.89 -11.41
CA LEU A 87 -2.78 8.90 -12.30
C LEU A 87 -2.97 9.91 -13.44
N GLY A 88 -2.08 10.89 -13.52
CA GLY A 88 -2.08 11.93 -14.56
C GLY A 88 -3.22 12.96 -14.46
N MET A 89 -3.96 12.99 -13.34
CA MET A 89 -5.08 13.92 -13.15
C MET A 89 -4.95 14.69 -11.83
N ASP A 90 -4.86 16.01 -11.94
CA ASP A 90 -4.90 16.91 -10.79
C ASP A 90 -6.34 17.30 -10.44
N ALA A 91 -6.93 16.60 -9.45
CA ALA A 91 -8.29 16.85 -9.01
C ALA A 91 -8.53 18.24 -8.39
N THR A 92 -7.48 19.04 -8.14
CA THR A 92 -7.63 20.41 -7.65
C THR A 92 -8.08 21.38 -8.76
N LEU A 93 -7.84 21.03 -10.03
CA LEU A 93 -8.20 21.87 -11.17
C LEU A 93 -9.72 21.84 -11.43
N PRO A 94 -10.35 22.99 -11.78
CA PRO A 94 -11.81 23.09 -11.91
C PRO A 94 -12.46 22.06 -12.83
N GLN A 95 -11.79 21.68 -13.92
CA GLN A 95 -12.30 20.72 -14.92
C GLN A 95 -12.35 19.27 -14.41
N PHE A 96 -11.66 18.96 -13.32
CA PHE A 96 -11.62 17.61 -12.73
C PHE A 96 -12.41 17.53 -11.41
N ARG A 97 -13.13 18.60 -11.04
CA ARG A 97 -14.01 18.59 -9.88
C ARG A 97 -15.21 17.68 -10.12
N ALA A 98 -15.77 17.18 -9.02
CA ALA A 98 -17.01 16.43 -9.05
C ALA A 98 -18.10 17.25 -9.77
N PRO A 99 -18.74 16.69 -10.82
CA PRO A 99 -19.81 17.39 -11.52
C PRO A 99 -21.05 17.56 -10.64
N SER A 100 -21.20 16.75 -9.60
CA SER A 100 -22.30 16.81 -8.63
C SER A 100 -21.86 16.25 -7.27
N ALA A 101 -22.61 16.57 -6.21
CA ALA A 101 -22.37 16.00 -4.87
C ALA A 101 -22.59 14.47 -4.82
N ASP A 102 -23.40 13.92 -5.73
CA ASP A 102 -23.71 12.49 -5.80
C ASP A 102 -22.71 11.69 -6.66
N THR A 103 -21.65 12.35 -7.15
CA THR A 103 -20.63 11.67 -7.96
C THR A 103 -19.87 10.65 -7.11
N ILE A 104 -19.96 9.38 -7.50
CA ILE A 104 -19.21 8.30 -6.86
C ILE A 104 -17.91 8.06 -7.63
N PHE A 105 -16.78 8.26 -6.97
CA PHE A 105 -15.47 7.97 -7.52
C PHE A 105 -15.08 6.52 -7.24
N ARG A 106 -14.91 5.74 -8.31
CA ARG A 106 -14.54 4.32 -8.27
C ARG A 106 -13.10 4.12 -8.74
N PRO A 107 -12.34 3.18 -8.16
CA PRO A 107 -12.70 2.36 -6.99
C PRO A 107 -12.76 3.15 -5.68
N ARG A 108 -13.54 2.70 -4.69
CA ARG A 108 -13.51 3.24 -3.31
C ARG A 108 -12.32 2.69 -2.52
N GLN A 109 -12.08 3.29 -1.36
CA GLN A 109 -11.00 2.92 -0.45
C GLN A 109 -11.02 1.42 -0.06
N ASP A 110 -12.21 0.84 0.06
CA ASP A 110 -12.49 -0.52 0.55
C ASP A 110 -13.22 -1.39 -0.49
N GLU A 111 -13.17 -1.02 -1.77
CA GLU A 111 -13.88 -1.73 -2.83
C GLU A 111 -13.10 -2.94 -3.36
N TYR A 112 -13.73 -4.11 -3.29
CA TYR A 112 -13.24 -5.36 -3.86
C TYR A 112 -14.38 -6.17 -4.52
N PRO A 113 -14.11 -6.96 -5.56
CA PRO A 113 -12.82 -7.08 -6.25
C PRO A 113 -12.47 -5.82 -7.05
N VAL A 114 -11.18 -5.54 -7.21
CA VAL A 114 -10.68 -4.35 -7.92
C VAL A 114 -9.58 -4.72 -8.90
N TRP A 115 -9.58 -4.08 -10.06
CA TRP A 115 -8.51 -4.22 -11.05
C TRP A 115 -7.31 -3.38 -10.65
N TYR A 116 -6.16 -4.01 -10.59
CA TYR A 116 -4.87 -3.36 -10.45
C TYR A 116 -4.10 -3.44 -11.77
N PHE A 117 -3.57 -2.31 -12.22
CA PHE A 117 -2.56 -2.30 -13.27
C PHE A 117 -1.18 -2.53 -12.65
N PHE A 118 -0.48 -3.54 -13.14
CA PHE A 118 0.86 -3.91 -12.78
C PHE A 118 1.83 -3.64 -13.94
N TYR A 119 3.05 -3.32 -13.55
CA TYR A 119 4.18 -3.09 -14.43
C TYR A 119 5.44 -3.61 -13.73
N GLY A 120 6.47 -3.95 -14.51
CA GLY A 120 7.74 -4.42 -13.95
C GLY A 120 7.62 -5.72 -13.18
N MET A 121 8.09 -5.72 -11.92
CA MET A 121 8.10 -6.87 -11.01
C MET A 121 6.72 -7.54 -10.85
N LEU A 122 5.69 -6.74 -10.60
CA LEU A 122 4.36 -7.29 -10.27
C LEU A 122 3.68 -7.98 -11.47
N SER A 123 4.18 -7.74 -12.69
CA SER A 123 3.76 -8.48 -13.89
C SER A 123 4.38 -9.88 -13.97
N ASP A 124 5.37 -10.22 -13.12
CA ASP A 124 5.94 -11.56 -13.05
C ASP A 124 5.05 -12.49 -12.20
N PRO A 125 4.49 -13.56 -12.78
CA PRO A 125 3.67 -14.53 -12.06
C PRO A 125 4.35 -15.16 -10.85
N GLU A 126 5.67 -15.40 -10.89
CA GLU A 126 6.41 -16.05 -9.80
C GLU A 126 6.53 -15.14 -8.59
N GLU A 127 6.84 -13.86 -8.84
CA GLU A 127 6.91 -12.85 -7.79
C GLU A 127 5.54 -12.61 -7.17
N LEU A 128 4.50 -12.47 -7.99
CA LEU A 128 3.14 -12.24 -7.49
C LEU A 128 2.64 -13.45 -6.66
N SER A 129 2.91 -14.66 -7.11
CA SER A 129 2.55 -15.89 -6.37
C SER A 129 3.25 -15.94 -5.02
N THR A 130 4.51 -15.48 -4.94
CA THR A 130 5.26 -15.39 -3.69
C THR A 130 4.65 -14.35 -2.75
N ILE A 131 4.33 -13.15 -3.26
CA ILE A 131 3.74 -12.05 -2.48
C ILE A 131 2.37 -12.43 -1.93
N LEU A 132 1.51 -13.02 -2.77
CA LEU A 132 0.15 -13.41 -2.41
C LEU A 132 0.05 -14.80 -1.77
N GLN A 133 1.18 -15.51 -1.64
CA GLN A 133 1.27 -16.88 -1.11
C GLN A 133 0.32 -17.86 -1.83
N LEU A 134 0.22 -17.72 -3.16
CA LEU A 134 -0.61 -18.58 -4.00
C LEU A 134 0.07 -19.96 -4.12
N LYS A 135 -0.49 -20.97 -3.44
CA LYS A 135 0.11 -22.31 -3.41
C LYS A 135 -0.08 -23.11 -4.71
N ASP A 136 -1.17 -22.88 -5.44
CA ASP A 136 -1.60 -23.76 -6.54
C ASP A 136 -2.29 -23.02 -7.72
N SER A 137 -2.24 -21.69 -7.76
CA SER A 137 -2.97 -20.90 -8.77
C SER A 137 -2.03 -19.94 -9.49
N ASN A 138 -1.83 -20.18 -10.80
CA ASN A 138 -1.18 -19.20 -11.66
C ASN A 138 -2.02 -17.91 -11.68
N PRO A 139 -1.44 -16.74 -11.34
CA PRO A 139 -2.16 -15.49 -11.41
C PRO A 139 -2.63 -15.24 -12.84
N LYS A 140 -3.90 -14.84 -12.96
CA LYS A 140 -4.55 -14.59 -14.26
C LYS A 140 -4.44 -13.12 -14.59
N TYR A 141 -3.48 -12.81 -15.44
CA TYR A 141 -3.30 -11.48 -15.99
C TYR A 141 -4.17 -11.26 -17.23
N ARG A 142 -4.57 -10.01 -17.43
CA ARG A 142 -5.09 -9.51 -18.71
C ARG A 142 -4.12 -8.45 -19.22
N PRO A 143 -3.68 -8.50 -20.50
CA PRO A 143 -2.82 -7.46 -21.03
C PRO A 143 -3.56 -6.12 -20.97
N ALA A 144 -2.91 -5.08 -20.45
CA ALA A 144 -3.55 -3.79 -20.22
C ALA A 144 -2.62 -2.61 -20.51
N ALA A 145 -3.20 -1.44 -20.67
CA ALA A 145 -2.47 -0.19 -20.81
C ALA A 145 -3.13 0.93 -19.99
N VAL A 146 -2.35 1.85 -19.43
CA VAL A 146 -2.88 2.96 -18.61
C VAL A 146 -2.70 4.31 -19.28
N TYR A 147 -3.62 5.22 -18.97
CA TYR A 147 -3.62 6.60 -19.41
C TYR A 147 -3.06 7.51 -18.32
N GLY A 148 -2.38 8.59 -18.72
CA GLY A 148 -1.92 9.62 -17.80
C GLY A 148 -0.69 9.24 -16.97
N GLY A 149 -0.10 8.06 -17.20
CA GLY A 149 1.12 7.63 -16.53
C GLY A 149 2.26 7.35 -17.50
N GLU A 150 3.49 7.68 -17.12
CA GLU A 150 4.68 7.42 -17.91
C GLU A 150 5.64 6.52 -17.12
N LEU A 151 6.16 5.48 -17.77
CA LEU A 151 7.20 4.64 -17.19
C LEU A 151 8.56 5.30 -17.38
N LEU A 152 9.11 5.89 -16.31
CA LEU A 152 10.51 6.36 -16.30
C LEU A 152 11.50 5.20 -16.38
N SER A 153 11.14 4.08 -15.79
CA SER A 153 11.89 2.83 -15.81
C SER A 153 10.94 1.65 -15.66
N GLN A 154 11.47 0.42 -15.77
CA GLN A 154 10.68 -0.79 -15.52
C GLN A 154 10.08 -0.87 -14.11
N ARG A 155 10.45 0.02 -13.17
CA ARG A 155 9.97 0.00 -11.77
C ARG A 155 9.30 1.29 -11.32
N GLN A 156 9.22 2.31 -12.17
CA GLN A 156 8.73 3.63 -11.77
C GLN A 156 7.71 4.14 -12.79
N LEU A 157 6.45 4.10 -12.37
CA LEU A 157 5.35 4.77 -13.05
C LEU A 157 5.10 6.11 -12.37
N ILE A 158 5.18 7.20 -13.12
CA ILE A 158 4.91 8.56 -12.66
C ILE A 158 3.73 9.16 -13.42
N ASP A 159 3.23 10.29 -12.94
CA ASP A 159 2.26 11.08 -13.71
C ASP A 159 2.90 11.58 -15.02
N ALA A 160 2.24 11.34 -16.14
CA ALA A 160 2.70 11.80 -17.45
C ALA A 160 2.58 13.33 -17.55
N THR A 161 3.50 13.94 -18.28
CA THR A 161 3.48 15.40 -18.48
C THR A 161 2.27 15.83 -19.34
N PRO A 162 1.63 16.97 -19.03
CA PRO A 162 0.41 17.43 -19.70
C PRO A 162 0.60 17.80 -21.19
N SER A 163 1.84 17.88 -21.68
CA SER A 163 2.13 17.98 -23.11
C SER A 163 1.71 16.74 -23.90
N SER A 164 1.52 15.61 -23.21
CA SER A 164 1.09 14.33 -23.77
C SER A 164 -0.42 14.15 -23.63
N GLY A 165 -1.23 15.18 -23.96
CA GLY A 165 -2.71 15.11 -24.08
C GLY A 165 -3.23 14.11 -25.13
N SER A 166 -2.43 13.08 -25.41
CA SER A 166 -2.68 11.94 -26.24
C SER A 166 -3.84 11.13 -25.68
N SER A 167 -4.81 10.87 -26.56
CA SER A 167 -5.88 9.90 -26.32
C SER A 167 -5.38 8.45 -26.38
N ILE A 168 -4.07 8.23 -26.31
CA ILE A 168 -3.40 6.94 -26.45
C ILE A 168 -2.85 6.55 -25.07
N PRO A 169 -3.04 5.30 -24.63
CA PRO A 169 -2.43 4.85 -23.40
C PRO A 169 -0.90 4.93 -23.48
N THR A 170 -0.28 5.33 -22.37
CA THR A 170 1.12 5.76 -22.30
C THR A 170 2.04 4.74 -21.63
N ALA A 171 1.50 3.77 -20.90
CA ALA A 171 2.26 2.66 -20.33
C ALA A 171 1.55 1.32 -20.55
N LEU A 172 2.32 0.31 -20.97
CA LEU A 172 1.87 -1.06 -21.16
C LEU A 172 2.22 -1.92 -19.94
N GLY A 173 1.38 -2.90 -19.64
CA GLY A 173 1.56 -3.82 -18.53
C GLY A 173 0.42 -4.82 -18.47
N ASP A 174 0.05 -5.22 -17.26
CA ASP A 174 -0.93 -6.28 -17.03
C ASP A 174 -1.94 -5.86 -15.97
N ALA A 175 -3.21 -6.14 -16.20
CA ALA A 175 -4.26 -6.00 -15.21
C ALA A 175 -4.42 -7.32 -14.44
N PHE A 176 -4.38 -7.23 -13.12
CA PHE A 176 -4.65 -8.32 -12.19
C PHE A 176 -5.84 -7.97 -11.30
N ARG A 177 -6.73 -8.93 -11.05
CA ARG A 177 -7.91 -8.72 -10.20
C ARG A 177 -7.59 -9.07 -8.76
N VAL A 178 -7.54 -8.06 -7.90
CA VAL A 178 -7.35 -8.24 -6.46
C VAL A 178 -8.71 -8.49 -5.82
N GLU A 179 -8.87 -9.64 -5.17
CA GLU A 179 -10.18 -10.13 -4.69
C GLU A 179 -10.55 -9.60 -3.31
N ASN A 180 -9.57 -9.25 -2.47
CA ASN A 180 -9.80 -8.90 -1.08
C ASN A 180 -8.70 -7.98 -0.51
N GLU A 181 -9.00 -7.37 0.64
CA GLU A 181 -8.11 -6.45 1.34
C GLU A 181 -6.78 -7.08 1.74
N LYS A 182 -6.76 -8.35 2.16
CA LYS A 182 -5.54 -9.04 2.60
C LYS A 182 -4.52 -9.16 1.46
N ASP A 183 -4.99 -9.50 0.25
CA ASP A 183 -4.14 -9.59 -0.93
C ASP A 183 -3.58 -8.21 -1.31
N GLU A 184 -4.42 -7.18 -1.29
CA GLU A 184 -3.98 -5.80 -1.50
C GLU A 184 -2.96 -5.35 -0.47
N GLN A 185 -3.16 -5.72 0.80
CA GLN A 185 -2.25 -5.38 1.88
C GLN A 185 -0.86 -5.99 1.66
N SER A 186 -0.79 -7.26 1.26
CA SER A 186 0.45 -7.95 0.89
C SER A 186 1.18 -7.27 -0.26
N LEU A 187 0.45 -6.87 -1.31
CA LEU A 187 1.01 -6.10 -2.44
C LEU A 187 1.61 -4.78 -1.96
N ARG A 188 0.85 -4.02 -1.18
CA ARG A 188 1.29 -2.72 -0.68
C ARG A 188 2.54 -2.83 0.22
N PHE A 189 2.72 -3.93 0.95
CA PHE A 189 3.94 -4.17 1.74
C PHE A 189 5.14 -4.51 0.86
N SER A 190 4.96 -5.27 -0.22
CA SER A 190 6.08 -5.66 -1.09
C SER A 190 6.66 -4.47 -1.87
N VAL A 191 5.81 -3.52 -2.24
CA VAL A 191 6.17 -2.35 -3.07
C VAL A 191 6.77 -1.21 -2.24
N THR A 192 6.62 -1.25 -0.91
CA THR A 192 7.15 -0.28 0.09
C THR A 192 6.50 1.11 0.07
N ASP A 193 6.92 2.00 0.98
CA ASP A 193 6.40 3.36 1.17
C ASP A 193 6.88 4.37 0.11
N LYS A 194 7.67 3.93 -0.86
CA LYS A 194 8.08 4.73 -2.02
C LYS A 194 6.98 4.92 -3.06
N PHE A 195 5.84 4.27 -2.89
CA PHE A 195 4.77 4.30 -3.86
C PHE A 195 3.45 4.65 -3.19
N ASP A 196 2.57 5.29 -3.94
CA ASP A 196 1.18 5.50 -3.60
C ASP A 196 0.30 4.60 -4.45
N VAL A 197 -0.76 4.06 -3.85
CA VAL A 197 -1.88 3.47 -4.57
C VAL A 197 -2.78 4.60 -5.03
N VAL A 198 -2.92 4.74 -6.35
CA VAL A 198 -3.74 5.78 -6.98
C VAL A 198 -4.77 5.16 -7.91
N ARG A 199 -5.87 5.88 -8.15
CA ARG A 199 -6.81 5.51 -9.21
C ARG A 199 -6.15 5.67 -10.57
N CYS A 200 -6.49 4.81 -11.51
CA CYS A 200 -6.06 4.95 -12.89
C CYS A 200 -7.16 4.54 -13.86
N ARG A 201 -7.08 5.08 -15.07
CA ARG A 201 -7.86 4.63 -16.20
C ARG A 201 -7.02 3.62 -16.97
N MET A 202 -7.51 2.40 -17.11
CA MET A 202 -6.83 1.34 -17.86
C MET A 202 -7.70 0.81 -18.99
N GLU A 203 -7.07 0.43 -20.09
CA GLU A 203 -7.66 -0.26 -21.22
C GLU A 203 -7.16 -1.69 -21.24
N MET A 204 -8.10 -2.63 -21.28
CA MET A 204 -7.84 -4.05 -21.42
C MET A 204 -7.57 -4.34 -22.89
N LEU A 205 -6.35 -4.72 -23.24
CA LEU A 205 -5.91 -4.85 -24.64
C LEU A 205 -6.50 -6.07 -25.35
N ASP A 206 -7.01 -7.05 -24.58
CA ASP A 206 -7.69 -8.22 -25.10
C ASP A 206 -9.14 -7.93 -25.55
N THR A 207 -9.82 -6.96 -24.94
CA THR A 207 -11.23 -6.63 -25.24
C THR A 207 -11.48 -5.19 -25.71
N GLY A 208 -10.51 -4.28 -25.54
CA GLY A 208 -10.68 -2.83 -25.71
C GLY A 208 -11.54 -2.18 -24.61
N GLU A 209 -11.84 -2.90 -23.54
CA GLU A 209 -12.65 -2.39 -22.43
C GLU A 209 -11.87 -1.37 -21.61
N ILE A 210 -12.47 -0.22 -21.35
CA ILE A 210 -11.89 0.80 -20.47
C ILE A 210 -12.50 0.65 -19.08
N VAL A 211 -11.66 0.44 -18.07
CA VAL A 211 -12.07 0.34 -16.67
C VAL A 211 -11.29 1.31 -15.79
N ASN A 212 -11.92 1.74 -14.70
CA ASN A 212 -11.21 2.42 -13.61
C ASN A 212 -10.71 1.37 -12.63
N GLY A 213 -9.42 1.43 -12.31
CA GLY A 213 -8.81 0.55 -11.32
C GLY A 213 -7.78 1.30 -10.50
N LEU A 214 -6.84 0.56 -9.94
CA LEU A 214 -5.77 1.08 -9.13
C LEU A 214 -4.41 0.75 -9.75
N THR A 215 -3.38 1.52 -9.39
CA THR A 215 -1.99 1.22 -9.72
C THR A 215 -1.10 1.72 -8.60
N PHE A 216 0.14 1.22 -8.56
CA PHE A 216 1.20 1.85 -7.81
C PHE A 216 1.78 2.99 -8.65
N ARG A 217 1.98 4.16 -8.03
CA ARG A 217 2.67 5.31 -8.62
C ARG A 217 3.84 5.66 -7.73
N TYR A 218 5.01 5.90 -8.32
CA TYR A 218 6.22 6.31 -7.60
C TYR A 218 6.13 7.77 -7.15
#